data_AF-A0A355RW59-F1
#
_entry.id   AF-A0A355RW59-F1
#
_cell.length_a   1.000
_cell.length_b   1.000
_cell.length_c   1.000
_cell.angle_alpha   90.00
_cell.angle_beta   90.00
_cell.angle_gamma   90.00
#
_symmetry.space_group_name_H-M   'P 1'
#
loop_
_entity.id
_entity.type
_entity.pdbx_description
1 polymer ?
#
loop_
_entity_poly.entity_id
_entity_poly.type
_entity_poly.pdbx_seq_one_letter_code
_entity_poly.pdbx_strand_id
1 'polypeptide(L)'
;MAKIQRQGAKKQGTLEQMKKGLLTGISYIIPLVVAGGMIMSLALLIFGNEGARVEGTVGNTLRTFGGSILGLMVPLLSGYIAYGISDKAGLIPGFAAGVAANTINSGFIGGIISGFIAGYCVLYLKKIKYNENFAGTMNIFVYPLFGSLISGCIMFFLIGKPVALLNKGLVSWLSTIQGANGIILGIIIGAMACFDMGGAVNKAAYAFGLAAIQAGNGVPYAAFAAAKSLPGIAITISTLLFPKYYEKSEIEAGKSIWLLG
;
A
#
# COMPACT_ATOMS: atom_id res chain seq x y z
N MET A 1 18.90 -8.09 36.93
CA MET A 1 19.31 -7.04 35.95
C MET A 1 19.74 -7.72 34.65
N ALA A 2 18.80 -7.93 33.72
CA ALA A 2 19.10 -8.54 32.43
C ALA A 2 19.66 -7.47 31.47
N LYS A 3 20.94 -7.59 31.11
CA LYS A 3 21.55 -6.82 30.02
C LYS A 3 20.85 -7.23 28.72
N ILE A 4 19.89 -6.41 28.29
CA ILE A 4 19.38 -6.46 26.92
C ILE A 4 20.56 -6.08 26.02
N GLN A 5 21.16 -7.10 25.41
CA GLN A 5 22.13 -6.95 24.34
C GLN A 5 21.43 -6.18 23.21
N ARG A 6 21.73 -4.89 23.08
CA ARG A 6 21.55 -4.15 21.83
C ARG A 6 22.48 -4.82 20.81
N GLN A 7 21.96 -5.81 20.08
CA GLN A 7 22.60 -6.31 18.88
C GLN A 7 22.86 -5.09 17.98
N GLY A 8 24.13 -4.88 17.64
CA GLY A 8 24.57 -3.76 16.83
C GLY A 8 23.80 -3.76 15.51
N ALA A 9 23.01 -2.71 15.28
CA ALA A 9 22.36 -2.48 14.01
C ALA A 9 23.46 -2.35 12.94
N LYS A 10 23.66 -3.42 12.16
CA LYS A 10 24.41 -3.37 10.91
C LYS A 10 23.85 -2.19 10.13
N LYS A 11 24.71 -1.23 9.74
CA LYS A 11 24.34 -0.06 8.95
C LYS A 11 23.72 -0.58 7.64
N GLN A 12 22.39 -0.71 7.61
CA GLN A 12 21.68 -1.11 6.40
C GLN A 12 22.03 -0.09 5.32
N GLY A 13 22.33 -0.57 4.11
CA GLY A 13 22.54 0.34 2.99
C GLY A 13 21.30 1.19 2.77
N THR A 14 21.46 2.44 2.33
CA THR A 14 20.33 3.35 2.03
C THR A 14 19.28 2.65 1.15
N LEU A 15 19.72 1.82 0.20
CA LEU A 15 18.86 1.02 -0.66
C LEU A 15 18.06 -0.05 0.09
N GLU A 16 18.68 -0.77 1.04
CA GLU A 16 17.99 -1.76 1.86
C GLU A 16 16.92 -1.11 2.75
N GLN A 17 17.24 0.05 3.32
CA GLN A 17 16.30 0.83 4.12
C GLN A 17 15.13 1.34 3.27
N MET A 18 15.39 1.83 2.06
CA MET A 18 14.34 2.26 1.15
C MET A 18 13.44 1.09 0.73
N LYS A 19 14.04 -0.05 0.38
CA LYS A 19 13.32 -1.28 0.03
C LYS A 19 12.45 -1.76 1.20
N LYS A 20 13.01 -1.79 2.41
CA LYS A 20 12.28 -2.12 3.64
C LYS A 20 11.11 -1.16 3.84
N GLY A 21 11.35 0.15 3.80
CA GLY A 21 10.32 1.18 3.91
C GLY A 21 9.18 0.98 2.93
N LEU A 22 9.49 0.82 1.64
CA LEU A 22 8.50 0.60 0.60
C LEU A 22 7.68 -0.68 0.82
N LEU A 23 8.36 -1.81 1.07
CA LEU A 23 7.70 -3.10 1.29
C LEU A 23 6.83 -3.10 2.54
N THR A 24 7.28 -2.45 3.62
CA THR A 24 6.48 -2.19 4.82
C THR A 24 5.24 -1.40 4.42
N GLY A 25 5.40 -0.23 3.80
CA GLY A 25 4.29 0.59 3.32
C GLY A 25 3.21 -0.19 2.57
N ILE A 26 3.61 -0.91 1.53
CA ILE A 26 2.70 -1.72 0.70
C ILE A 26 2.03 -2.81 1.54
N SER A 27 2.76 -3.51 2.39
CA SER A 27 2.20 -4.64 3.16
C SER A 27 1.13 -4.20 4.15
N TYR A 28 1.33 -3.05 4.81
CA TYR A 28 0.40 -2.56 5.83
C TYR A 28 -0.88 -1.95 5.24
N ILE A 29 -0.89 -1.56 3.95
CA ILE A 29 -2.11 -1.09 3.29
C ILE A 29 -2.95 -2.21 2.67
N ILE A 30 -2.41 -3.42 2.49
CA ILE A 30 -3.17 -4.55 1.90
C ILE A 30 -4.48 -4.82 2.66
N PRO A 31 -4.49 -4.99 4.00
CA PRO A 31 -5.73 -5.25 4.73
C PRO A 31 -6.75 -4.10 4.64
N LEU A 32 -6.26 -2.85 4.58
CA LEU A 32 -7.10 -1.67 4.41
C LEU A 32 -7.84 -1.71 3.07
N VAL A 33 -7.11 -1.99 1.98
CA VAL A 33 -7.70 -2.05 0.64
C VAL A 33 -8.70 -3.19 0.53
N VAL A 34 -8.40 -4.36 1.11
CA VAL A 34 -9.33 -5.49 1.15
C VAL A 34 -10.61 -5.08 1.87
N ALA A 35 -10.51 -4.48 3.06
CA ALA A 35 -11.69 -4.04 3.81
C ALA A 35 -12.53 -3.02 3.03
N GLY A 36 -11.92 -1.94 2.53
CA GLY A 36 -12.62 -0.89 1.78
C GLY A 36 -13.24 -1.40 0.48
N GLY A 37 -12.48 -2.14 -0.32
CA GLY A 37 -12.93 -2.68 -1.59
C GLY A 37 -14.03 -3.74 -1.44
N MET A 38 -13.93 -4.62 -0.44
CA MET A 38 -14.94 -5.65 -0.18
C MET A 38 -16.25 -5.03 0.29
N ILE A 39 -16.21 -4.03 1.18
CA ILE A 39 -17.42 -3.31 1.61
C ILE A 39 -18.12 -2.65 0.42
N MET A 40 -17.35 -1.97 -0.46
CA MET A 40 -17.91 -1.36 -1.68
C MET A 40 -18.54 -2.41 -2.61
N SER A 41 -17.86 -3.54 -2.79
CA SER A 41 -18.31 -4.61 -3.68
C SER A 41 -19.55 -5.31 -3.15
N LEU A 42 -19.60 -5.59 -1.84
CA LEU A 42 -20.78 -6.18 -1.18
C LEU A 42 -21.98 -5.24 -1.20
N ALA A 43 -21.75 -3.93 -1.02
CA ALA A 43 -22.82 -2.94 -1.16
C ALA A 43 -23.45 -2.99 -2.56
N LEU A 44 -22.63 -3.08 -3.60
CA LEU A 44 -23.12 -3.19 -4.97
C LEU A 44 -23.79 -4.55 -5.25
N LEU A 45 -23.26 -5.64 -4.70
CA LEU A 45 -23.78 -7.00 -4.89
C LEU A 45 -25.17 -7.18 -4.26
N ILE A 46 -25.36 -6.67 -3.04
CA ILE A 46 -26.59 -6.87 -2.26
C ILE A 46 -27.69 -5.89 -2.69
N PHE A 47 -27.34 -4.62 -2.85
CA PHE A 47 -28.33 -3.56 -3.11
C PHE A 47 -28.49 -3.23 -4.61
N GLY A 48 -27.70 -3.86 -5.47
CA GLY A 48 -27.69 -3.58 -6.90
C GLY A 48 -27.27 -2.14 -7.20
N ASN A 49 -27.32 -1.77 -8.48
CA ASN A 49 -26.94 -0.43 -8.91
C ASN A 49 -27.89 0.65 -8.36
N GLU A 50 -29.19 0.35 -8.33
CA GLU A 50 -30.24 1.28 -7.87
C GLU A 50 -30.18 1.53 -6.36
N GLY A 51 -29.84 0.51 -5.57
CA GLY A 51 -29.73 0.66 -4.11
C GLY A 51 -28.32 1.05 -3.63
N ALA A 52 -27.28 0.95 -4.45
CA ALA A 52 -25.90 1.27 -4.05
C ALA A 52 -25.34 2.59 -4.62
N ARG A 53 -25.98 3.16 -5.64
CA ARG A 53 -25.56 4.44 -6.26
C ARG A 53 -26.50 5.61 -6.04
N VAL A 54 -27.72 5.37 -5.56
CA VAL A 54 -28.68 6.44 -5.25
C VAL A 54 -28.37 7.03 -3.88
N GLU A 55 -28.20 8.35 -3.80
CA GLU A 55 -27.93 9.05 -2.54
C GLU A 55 -29.07 8.84 -1.53
N GLY A 56 -28.71 8.76 -0.25
CA GLY A 56 -29.65 8.49 0.84
C GLY A 56 -30.01 7.01 1.06
N THR A 57 -29.59 6.10 0.18
CA THR A 57 -29.81 4.65 0.36
C THR A 57 -28.78 4.02 1.31
N VAL A 58 -29.16 2.87 1.90
CA VAL A 58 -28.26 2.07 2.73
C VAL A 58 -27.06 1.56 1.92
N GLY A 59 -27.30 1.09 0.70
CA GLY A 59 -26.22 0.61 -0.17
C GLY A 59 -25.25 1.72 -0.55
N ASN A 60 -25.72 2.94 -0.86
CA ASN A 60 -24.82 4.07 -1.12
C ASN A 60 -24.03 4.50 0.11
N THR A 61 -24.62 4.43 1.30
CA THR A 61 -23.92 4.71 2.55
C THR A 61 -22.77 3.72 2.77
N LEU A 62 -23.01 2.41 2.59
CA LEU A 62 -21.97 1.38 2.70
C LEU A 62 -20.90 1.53 1.62
N ARG A 63 -21.30 1.79 0.38
CA ARG A 63 -20.36 2.05 -0.72
C ARG A 63 -19.47 3.26 -0.45
N THR A 64 -20.05 4.34 0.05
CA THR A 64 -19.31 5.57 0.40
C THR A 64 -18.37 5.31 1.57
N PHE A 65 -18.80 4.57 2.59
CA PHE A 65 -17.95 4.17 3.70
C PHE A 65 -16.73 3.36 3.24
N GLY A 66 -16.93 2.36 2.38
CA GLY A 66 -15.83 1.61 1.77
C GLY A 66 -14.89 2.49 0.94
N GLY A 67 -15.44 3.46 0.20
CA GLY A 67 -14.66 4.47 -0.53
C GLY A 67 -13.82 5.36 0.40
N SER A 68 -14.36 5.78 1.55
CA SER A 68 -13.63 6.55 2.55
C SER A 68 -12.46 5.77 3.16
N ILE A 69 -12.64 4.46 3.40
CA ILE A 69 -11.55 3.57 3.83
C ILE A 69 -10.43 3.55 2.78
N LEU A 70 -10.78 3.40 1.49
CA LEU A 70 -9.80 3.45 0.40
C LEU A 70 -9.14 4.83 0.27
N GLY A 71 -9.83 5.92 0.61
CA GLY A 71 -9.28 7.28 0.65
C GLY A 71 -8.12 7.45 1.64
N LEU A 72 -8.05 6.61 2.69
CA LEU A 72 -6.96 6.60 3.65
C LEU A 72 -5.69 5.91 3.13
N MET A 73 -5.75 5.26 1.97
CA MET A 73 -4.64 4.47 1.42
C MET A 73 -3.34 5.28 1.27
N VAL A 74 -3.41 6.48 0.69
CA VAL A 74 -2.21 7.31 0.46
C VAL A 74 -1.59 7.81 1.78
N PRO A 75 -2.37 8.37 2.73
CA PRO A 75 -1.87 8.67 4.07
C PRO A 75 -1.24 7.45 4.74
N LEU A 76 -1.93 6.31 4.80
CA LEU A 76 -1.40 5.11 5.45
C LEU A 76 -0.12 4.61 4.78
N LEU A 77 -0.09 4.54 3.45
CA LEU A 77 1.09 4.14 2.69
C LEU A 77 2.29 5.02 3.07
N SER A 78 2.12 6.35 3.03
CA SER A 78 3.16 7.31 3.39
C SER A 78 3.62 7.12 4.85
N GLY A 79 2.68 6.96 5.78
CA GLY A 79 2.95 6.68 7.19
C GLY A 79 3.76 5.42 7.42
N TYR A 80 3.39 4.32 6.77
CA TYR A 80 4.07 3.04 6.95
C TYR A 80 5.41 2.95 6.20
N ILE A 81 5.61 3.71 5.12
CA ILE A 81 6.93 3.90 4.53
C ILE A 81 7.84 4.66 5.50
N ALA A 82 7.35 5.77 6.06
CA ALA A 82 8.09 6.55 7.05
C ALA A 82 8.41 5.73 8.31
N TYR A 83 7.49 4.86 8.71
CA TYR A 83 7.67 3.89 9.80
C TYR A 83 8.78 2.87 9.48
N GLY A 84 8.81 2.30 8.27
CA GLY A 84 9.86 1.35 7.90
C GLY A 84 11.28 1.96 7.88
N ILE A 85 11.37 3.30 7.78
CA ILE A 85 12.63 4.07 7.75
C ILE A 85 13.02 4.57 9.15
N SER A 86 12.07 5.12 9.90
CA SER A 86 12.30 5.89 11.14
C SER A 86 11.49 5.40 12.34
N ASP A 87 10.96 4.17 12.27
CA ASP A 87 10.15 3.52 13.30
C ASP A 87 8.91 4.33 13.69
N LYS A 88 8.37 4.11 14.90
CA LYS A 88 7.13 4.73 15.39
C LYS A 88 7.11 6.26 15.28
N ALA A 89 8.28 6.91 15.42
CA ALA A 89 8.40 8.36 15.30
C ALA A 89 8.04 8.91 13.90
N GLY A 90 8.16 8.07 12.87
CA GLY A 90 7.85 8.42 11.48
C GLY A 90 6.37 8.41 11.13
N LEU A 91 5.52 7.75 11.93
CA LEU A 91 4.12 7.51 11.56
C LEU A 91 3.33 8.80 11.37
N ILE A 92 3.33 9.69 12.38
CA ILE A 92 2.55 10.94 12.31
C ILE A 92 3.07 11.86 11.18
N PRO A 93 4.39 12.11 11.06
CA PRO A 93 4.94 12.84 9.92
C PRO A 93 4.59 12.22 8.57
N GLY A 94 4.65 10.90 8.45
CA GLY A 94 4.30 10.20 7.21
C GLY A 94 2.82 10.30 6.88
N PHE A 95 1.91 10.18 7.86
CA PHE A 95 0.48 10.41 7.64
C PHE A 95 0.21 11.84 7.18
N ALA A 96 0.79 12.84 7.85
CA ALA A 96 0.64 14.25 7.48
C ALA A 96 1.18 14.53 6.07
N ALA A 97 2.35 14.00 5.73
CA ALA A 97 2.92 14.14 4.39
C ALA A 97 2.06 13.43 3.32
N GLY A 98 1.44 12.31 3.65
CA GLY A 98 0.51 11.61 2.76
C GLY A 98 -0.82 12.35 2.59
N VAL A 99 -1.30 13.05 3.62
CA VAL A 99 -2.42 13.99 3.48
C VAL A 99 -2.04 15.12 2.53
N ALA A 100 -0.84 15.69 2.67
CA ALA A 100 -0.34 16.69 1.72
C ALA A 100 -0.27 16.14 0.28
N ALA A 101 0.14 14.87 0.11
CA ALA A 101 0.15 14.19 -1.19
C ALA A 101 -1.25 14.10 -1.83
N ASN A 102 -2.28 13.83 -1.02
CA ASN A 102 -3.67 13.85 -1.47
C ASN A 102 -4.11 15.26 -1.87
N THR A 103 -3.82 16.28 -1.04
CA THR A 103 -4.22 17.67 -1.30
C THR A 103 -3.66 18.21 -2.62
N ILE A 104 -2.43 17.83 -2.98
CA ILE A 104 -1.80 18.22 -4.25
C ILE A 104 -2.12 17.29 -5.43
N ASN A 105 -3.03 16.33 -5.25
CA ASN A 105 -3.44 15.34 -6.27
C ASN A 105 -2.27 14.54 -6.87
N SER A 106 -1.26 14.25 -6.04
CA SER A 106 -0.08 13.48 -6.46
C SER A 106 -0.27 11.96 -6.46
N GLY A 107 -1.42 11.48 -5.94
CA GLY A 107 -1.84 10.08 -5.96
C GLY A 107 -0.87 9.13 -5.26
N PHE A 108 -0.85 7.87 -5.69
CA PHE A 108 -0.05 6.81 -5.08
C PHE A 108 1.46 7.10 -5.12
N ILE A 109 1.96 7.67 -6.23
CA ILE A 109 3.36 8.07 -6.39
C ILE A 109 3.72 9.14 -5.36
N GLY A 110 2.84 10.13 -5.20
CA GLY A 110 2.92 11.12 -4.15
C GLY A 110 3.03 10.52 -2.76
N GLY A 111 2.20 9.52 -2.45
CA GLY A 111 2.25 8.81 -1.17
C GLY A 111 3.57 8.09 -0.91
N ILE A 112 4.18 7.49 -1.94
CA ILE A 112 5.50 6.87 -1.81
C ILE A 112 6.56 7.93 -1.51
N ILE A 113 6.59 8.98 -2.31
CA ILE A 113 7.59 10.06 -2.21
C ILE A 113 7.46 10.77 -0.86
N SER A 114 6.23 11.11 -0.45
CA SER A 114 5.94 11.75 0.83
C SER A 114 6.36 10.89 2.02
N GLY A 115 6.19 9.57 1.93
CA GLY A 115 6.61 8.63 2.96
C GLY A 115 8.12 8.58 3.13
N PHE A 116 8.87 8.59 2.02
CA PHE A 116 10.33 8.68 2.07
C PHE A 116 10.80 10.03 2.65
N ILE A 117 10.23 11.13 2.19
CA ILE A 117 10.55 12.47 2.70
C ILE A 117 10.32 12.52 4.21
N ALA A 118 9.13 12.15 4.68
CA ALA A 118 8.81 12.15 6.10
C ALA A 118 9.73 11.24 6.92
N GLY A 119 9.99 10.02 6.43
CA GLY A 119 10.91 9.07 7.09
C GLY A 119 12.33 9.62 7.24
N TYR A 120 12.89 10.20 6.18
CA TYR A 120 14.21 10.81 6.24
C TYR A 120 14.23 12.09 7.07
N CYS A 121 13.21 12.96 6.98
CA CYS A 121 13.06 14.14 7.82
C CYS A 121 13.14 13.76 9.31
N VAL A 122 12.40 12.73 9.74
CA VAL A 122 12.43 12.26 11.12
C VAL A 122 13.79 11.66 11.49
N LEU A 123 14.46 10.93 10.60
CA LEU A 123 15.83 10.47 10.84
C LEU A 123 16.81 11.62 11.07
N TYR A 124 16.67 12.72 10.33
CA TYR A 124 17.50 13.91 10.55
C TYR A 124 17.17 14.58 11.89
N LEU A 125 15.89 14.68 12.26
CA LEU A 125 15.48 15.21 13.57
C LEU A 125 16.01 14.35 14.74
N LYS A 126 16.07 13.02 14.58
CA LYS A 126 16.67 12.12 15.57
C LYS A 126 18.16 12.34 15.83
N LYS A 127 18.87 13.08 14.96
CA LYS A 127 20.29 13.44 15.18
C LYS A 127 20.47 14.59 16.17
N ILE A 128 19.39 15.31 16.52
CA ILE A 128 19.43 16.36 17.53
C ILE A 128 19.77 15.73 18.87
N LYS A 129 20.82 16.22 19.53
CA LYS A 129 21.22 15.72 20.86
C LYS A 129 20.30 16.32 21.92
N TYR A 130 19.80 15.48 22.82
CA TYR A 130 18.96 15.87 23.95
C TYR A 130 19.28 15.00 25.17
N ASN A 131 18.93 15.48 26.36
CA ASN A 131 19.07 14.72 27.61
C ASN A 131 17.96 13.66 27.72
N GLU A 132 18.23 12.47 28.27
CA GLU A 132 17.30 11.32 28.31
C GLU A 132 15.93 11.65 28.89
N ASN A 133 15.86 12.60 29.84
CA ASN A 133 14.60 13.11 30.42
C ASN A 133 13.62 13.67 29.38
N PHE A 134 14.11 14.12 28.22
CA PHE A 134 13.29 14.68 27.13
C PHE A 134 12.92 13.66 26.05
N ALA A 135 13.27 12.37 26.21
CA ALA A 135 12.94 11.34 25.22
C ALA A 135 11.42 11.23 24.96
N GLY A 136 10.60 11.44 26.00
CA GLY A 136 9.14 11.50 25.86
C GLY A 136 8.68 12.68 25.01
N THR A 137 9.16 13.89 25.33
CA THR A 137 8.85 15.12 24.60
C THR A 137 9.27 15.03 23.13
N MET A 138 10.43 14.43 22.85
CA MET A 138 10.90 14.26 21.47
C MET A 138 9.94 13.39 20.65
N ASN A 139 9.49 12.25 21.19
CA ASN A 139 8.63 11.32 20.45
C ASN A 139 7.16 11.75 20.36
N ILE A 140 6.64 12.44 21.37
CA ILE A 140 5.23 12.85 21.42
C ILE A 140 5.01 14.20 20.72
N PHE A 141 5.98 15.12 20.82
CA PHE A 141 5.81 16.49 20.36
C PHE A 141 6.76 16.83 19.22
N VAL A 142 8.08 16.72 19.41
CA VAL A 142 9.06 17.28 18.46
C VAL A 142 9.04 16.55 17.12
N TYR A 143 9.17 15.21 17.11
CA TYR A 143 9.16 14.45 15.86
C TYR A 143 7.82 14.56 15.13
N PRO A 144 6.65 14.40 15.79
CA PRO A 144 5.37 14.60 15.13
C PRO A 144 5.18 16.01 14.58
N LEU A 145 5.48 17.05 15.36
CA LEU A 145 5.25 18.44 14.95
C LEU A 145 6.19 18.86 13.81
N PHE A 146 7.50 18.82 14.05
CA PHE A 146 8.47 19.31 13.08
C PHE A 146 8.63 18.36 11.90
N GLY A 147 8.50 17.05 12.13
CA GLY A 147 8.51 16.08 11.04
C GLY A 147 7.35 16.31 10.07
N SER A 148 6.13 16.52 10.59
CA SER A 148 4.95 16.81 9.76
C SER A 148 5.06 18.17 9.07
N LEU A 149 5.50 19.21 9.79
CA LEU A 149 5.64 20.54 9.23
C LEU A 149 6.66 20.56 8.09
N ILE A 150 7.87 20.03 8.32
CA ILE A 150 8.94 20.03 7.32
C ILE A 150 8.55 19.20 6.10
N SER A 151 8.08 17.96 6.32
CA SER A 151 7.68 17.09 5.20
C SER A 151 6.50 17.64 4.42
N GLY A 152 5.50 18.22 5.10
CA GLY A 152 4.37 18.90 4.49
C GLY A 152 4.81 20.11 3.66
N CYS A 153 5.66 20.99 4.20
CA CYS A 153 6.22 22.13 3.45
C CYS A 153 7.00 21.68 2.21
N ILE A 154 7.80 20.62 2.31
CA ILE A 154 8.52 20.06 1.16
C ILE A 154 7.53 19.57 0.09
N MET A 155 6.47 18.86 0.50
CA MET A 155 5.44 18.37 -0.42
C MET A 155 4.69 19.52 -1.10
N PHE A 156 4.25 20.53 -0.34
CA PHE A 156 3.46 21.63 -0.89
C PHE A 156 4.27 22.58 -1.76
N PHE A 157 5.50 22.94 -1.36
CA PHE A 157 6.24 24.03 -2.01
C PHE A 157 7.31 23.56 -2.99
N LEU A 158 7.94 22.39 -2.78
CA LEU A 158 9.02 21.92 -3.64
C LEU A 158 8.57 20.82 -4.60
N ILE A 159 7.76 19.87 -4.14
CA ILE A 159 7.58 18.57 -4.81
C ILE A 159 6.20 18.41 -5.47
N GLY A 160 5.19 19.19 -5.07
CA GLY A 160 3.83 18.98 -5.54
C GLY A 160 3.64 19.09 -7.05
N LYS A 161 4.19 20.13 -7.69
CA LYS A 161 4.11 20.30 -9.15
C LYS A 161 4.80 19.16 -9.93
N PRO A 162 6.08 18.81 -9.67
CA PRO A 162 6.73 17.74 -10.44
C PRO A 162 6.05 16.38 -10.24
N VAL A 163 5.58 16.06 -9.03
CA VAL A 163 4.93 14.76 -8.80
C VAL A 163 3.53 14.70 -9.40
N ALA A 164 2.77 15.79 -9.37
CA ALA A 164 1.49 15.85 -10.08
C ALA A 164 1.66 15.67 -11.60
N LEU A 165 2.74 16.23 -12.18
CA LEU A 165 3.09 16.01 -13.59
C LEU A 165 3.46 14.55 -13.86
N LEU A 166 4.27 13.92 -12.98
CA LEU A 166 4.59 12.49 -13.09
C LEU A 166 3.34 11.62 -13.02
N ASN A 167 2.40 11.93 -12.12
CA ASN A 167 1.14 11.19 -12.01
C ASN A 167 0.29 11.33 -13.29
N LYS A 168 0.17 12.54 -13.85
CA LYS A 168 -0.50 12.76 -15.13
C LYS A 168 0.18 12.02 -16.29
N GLY A 169 1.51 12.00 -16.32
CA GLY A 169 2.28 11.24 -17.31
C GLY A 169 2.02 9.74 -17.21
N LEU A 170 1.98 9.19 -16.00
CA LEU A 170 1.65 7.79 -15.75
C LEU A 170 0.21 7.47 -16.19
N VAL A 171 -0.77 8.33 -15.86
CA VAL A 171 -2.17 8.17 -16.31
C VAL A 171 -2.24 8.13 -17.84
N SER A 172 -1.59 9.09 -18.52
CA SER A 172 -1.58 9.18 -19.98
C SER A 172 -0.94 7.95 -20.64
N TRP A 173 0.17 7.46 -20.07
CA TRP A 173 0.83 6.25 -20.54
C TRP A 173 -0.06 5.00 -20.35
N LEU A 174 -0.67 4.84 -19.18
CA LEU A 174 -1.59 3.72 -18.90
C LEU A 174 -2.80 3.71 -19.84
N SER A 175 -3.36 4.88 -20.15
CA SER A 175 -4.48 5.01 -21.10
C SER A 175 -4.08 4.62 -22.52
N THR A 176 -2.81 4.80 -22.90
CA THR A 176 -2.29 4.36 -24.22
C THR A 176 -2.19 2.83 -24.30
N ILE A 177 -1.86 2.17 -23.18
CA ILE A 177 -1.72 0.70 -23.12
C ILE A 177 -3.09 -0.01 -23.14
N GLN A 178 -4.15 0.61 -22.61
CA GLN A 178 -5.51 0.04 -22.63
C GLN A 178 -5.98 -0.36 -24.04
N GLY A 179 -5.63 0.43 -25.06
CA GLY A 179 -5.99 0.14 -26.46
C GLY A 179 -4.95 -0.67 -27.22
N ALA A 180 -3.65 -0.42 -27.01
CA ALA A 180 -2.58 -0.96 -27.84
C ALA A 180 -2.24 -2.44 -27.56
N ASN A 181 -2.33 -2.91 -26.29
CA ASN A 181 -2.08 -4.33 -25.97
C ASN A 181 -2.48 -4.74 -24.54
N GLY A 182 -3.75 -4.54 -24.16
CA GLY A 182 -4.26 -4.93 -22.84
C GLY A 182 -3.99 -6.41 -22.48
N ILE A 183 -3.88 -7.28 -23.48
CA ILE A 183 -3.51 -8.70 -23.33
C ILE A 183 -2.07 -8.85 -22.82
N ILE A 184 -1.09 -8.20 -23.45
CA ILE A 184 0.32 -8.23 -22.99
C ILE A 184 0.42 -7.68 -21.57
N LEU A 185 -0.27 -6.57 -21.27
CA LEU A 185 -0.28 -6.01 -19.93
C LEU A 185 -0.83 -7.02 -18.91
N GLY A 186 -1.93 -7.70 -19.23
CA GLY A 186 -2.51 -8.76 -18.41
C GLY A 186 -1.55 -9.93 -18.18
N ILE A 187 -0.83 -10.37 -19.23
CA ILE A 187 0.18 -11.44 -19.13
C ILE A 187 1.31 -11.03 -18.18
N ILE A 188 1.85 -9.82 -18.33
CA ILE A 188 2.94 -9.32 -17.48
C ILE A 188 2.48 -9.23 -16.03
N ILE A 189 1.33 -8.59 -15.78
CA ILE A 189 0.79 -8.42 -14.43
C ILE A 189 0.47 -9.77 -13.79
N GLY A 190 -0.14 -10.69 -14.55
CA GLY A 190 -0.47 -12.03 -14.06
C GLY A 190 0.77 -12.86 -13.73
N ALA A 191 1.79 -12.81 -14.58
CA ALA A 191 3.09 -13.43 -14.32
C ALA A 191 3.71 -12.87 -13.05
N MET A 192 3.75 -11.54 -12.88
CA MET A 192 4.27 -10.90 -11.67
C MET A 192 3.45 -11.26 -10.41
N ALA A 193 2.12 -11.33 -10.52
CA ALA A 193 1.25 -11.68 -9.40
C ALA A 193 1.51 -13.10 -8.90
N CYS A 194 1.72 -14.05 -9.81
CA CYS A 194 1.89 -15.46 -9.45
C CYS A 194 3.35 -15.86 -9.20
N PHE A 195 4.32 -15.04 -9.60
CA PHE A 195 5.75 -15.38 -9.60
C PHE A 195 6.29 -15.84 -8.24
N ASP A 196 5.97 -15.11 -7.17
CA ASP A 196 6.50 -15.35 -5.83
C ASP A 196 5.43 -15.49 -4.73
N MET A 197 4.19 -15.83 -5.13
CA MET A 197 3.08 -16.14 -4.22
C MET A 197 2.89 -15.16 -3.04
N GLY A 198 3.05 -13.85 -3.29
CA GLY A 198 2.90 -12.81 -2.27
C GLY A 198 4.21 -12.18 -1.78
N GLY A 199 5.34 -12.53 -2.41
CA GLY A 199 6.63 -11.91 -2.18
C GLY A 199 6.76 -10.48 -2.74
N ALA A 200 7.98 -10.08 -3.08
CA ALA A 200 8.28 -8.72 -3.51
C ALA A 200 7.75 -8.40 -4.92
N VAL A 201 7.75 -9.36 -5.85
CA VAL A 201 7.27 -9.20 -7.22
C VAL A 201 5.76 -9.05 -7.23
N ASN A 202 5.04 -9.89 -6.48
CA ASN A 202 3.60 -9.75 -6.28
C ASN A 202 3.25 -8.37 -5.67
N LYS A 203 3.96 -7.94 -4.62
CA LYS A 203 3.74 -6.62 -4.00
C LYS A 203 4.01 -5.46 -4.95
N ALA A 204 4.97 -5.59 -5.86
CA ALA A 204 5.22 -4.59 -6.90
C ALA A 204 4.05 -4.52 -7.90
N ALA A 205 3.54 -5.67 -8.36
CA ALA A 205 2.37 -5.72 -9.24
C ALA A 205 1.10 -5.17 -8.55
N TYR A 206 0.92 -5.48 -7.27
CA TYR A 206 -0.15 -4.95 -6.45
C TYR A 206 -0.07 -3.42 -6.32
N ALA A 207 1.11 -2.89 -5.96
CA ALA A 207 1.34 -1.45 -5.86
C ALA A 207 1.09 -0.72 -7.19
N PHE A 208 1.50 -1.34 -8.31
CA PHE A 208 1.21 -0.83 -9.65
C PHE A 208 -0.31 -0.79 -9.93
N GLY A 209 -1.04 -1.86 -9.59
CA GLY A 209 -2.50 -1.92 -9.74
C GLY A 209 -3.21 -0.85 -8.90
N LEU A 210 -2.79 -0.63 -7.66
CA LEU A 210 -3.33 0.43 -6.81
C LEU A 210 -3.05 1.84 -7.34
N ALA A 211 -1.83 2.06 -7.85
CA ALA A 211 -1.49 3.31 -8.51
C ALA A 211 -2.39 3.56 -9.73
N ALA A 212 -2.64 2.52 -10.53
CA ALA A 212 -3.53 2.60 -11.67
C ALA A 212 -4.98 2.92 -11.26
N ILE A 213 -5.51 2.29 -10.20
CA ILE A 213 -6.84 2.61 -9.67
C ILE A 213 -6.94 4.09 -9.29
N GLN A 214 -5.95 4.60 -8.55
CA GLN A 214 -5.94 6.03 -8.17
C GLN A 214 -5.81 6.96 -9.38
N ALA A 215 -5.12 6.50 -10.43
CA ALA A 215 -5.03 7.19 -11.71
C ALA A 215 -6.33 7.10 -12.55
N GLY A 216 -7.40 6.47 -12.03
CA GLY A 216 -8.67 6.30 -12.72
C GLY A 216 -8.73 5.09 -13.65
N ASN A 217 -7.71 4.23 -13.64
CA ASN A 217 -7.64 3.02 -14.47
C ASN A 217 -7.66 1.76 -13.60
N GLY A 218 -8.83 1.13 -13.49
CA GLY A 218 -8.99 -0.13 -12.75
C GLY A 218 -8.47 -1.39 -13.46
N VAL A 219 -8.18 -1.32 -14.77
CA VAL A 219 -7.85 -2.50 -15.59
C VAL A 219 -6.61 -3.26 -15.07
N PRO A 220 -5.47 -2.59 -14.75
CA PRO A 220 -4.30 -3.28 -14.22
C PRO A 220 -4.56 -4.02 -12.91
N TYR A 221 -5.34 -3.42 -12.00
CA TYR A 221 -5.69 -4.08 -10.75
C TYR A 221 -6.68 -5.22 -10.94
N ALA A 222 -7.64 -5.07 -11.85
CA ALA A 222 -8.57 -6.15 -12.18
C ALA A 222 -7.82 -7.37 -12.75
N ALA A 223 -6.85 -7.15 -13.64
CA ALA A 223 -5.99 -8.21 -14.16
C ALA A 223 -5.15 -8.86 -13.04
N PHE A 224 -4.56 -8.05 -12.16
CA PHE A 224 -3.85 -8.55 -10.98
C PHE A 224 -4.74 -9.41 -10.08
N ALA A 225 -5.94 -8.92 -9.74
CA ALA A 225 -6.87 -9.59 -8.86
C ALA A 225 -7.34 -10.92 -9.46
N ALA A 226 -7.71 -10.92 -10.74
CA ALA A 226 -8.11 -12.13 -11.45
C ALA A 226 -6.99 -13.18 -11.49
N ALA A 227 -5.76 -12.78 -11.82
CA ALA A 227 -4.63 -13.70 -11.91
C ALA A 227 -4.20 -14.23 -10.54
N LYS A 228 -4.18 -13.38 -9.50
CA LYS A 228 -3.79 -13.75 -8.13
C LYS A 228 -4.64 -14.88 -7.55
N SER A 229 -5.88 -15.03 -7.96
CA SER A 229 -6.77 -16.05 -7.43
C SER A 229 -6.52 -17.45 -7.99
N LEU A 230 -5.85 -17.56 -9.13
CA LEU A 230 -5.59 -18.85 -9.77
C LEU A 230 -4.73 -19.79 -8.93
N PRO A 231 -3.58 -19.40 -8.35
CA PRO A 231 -2.71 -20.33 -7.63
C PRO A 231 -3.40 -21.02 -6.45
N GLY A 232 -4.17 -20.27 -5.64
CA GLY A 232 -4.90 -20.85 -4.49
C GLY A 232 -5.94 -21.87 -4.94
N ILE A 233 -6.76 -21.50 -5.92
CA ILE A 233 -7.78 -22.39 -6.48
C ILE A 233 -7.15 -23.63 -7.14
N ALA A 234 -6.07 -23.44 -7.90
CA ALA A 234 -5.37 -24.53 -8.58
C ALA A 234 -4.77 -25.54 -7.60
N ILE A 235 -4.16 -25.06 -6.50
CA ILE A 235 -3.63 -25.93 -5.43
C ILE A 235 -4.77 -26.70 -4.77
N THR A 236 -5.87 -26.03 -4.40
CA THR A 236 -7.02 -26.72 -3.79
C THR A 236 -7.59 -27.79 -4.71
N ILE A 237 -7.82 -27.47 -5.99
CA ILE A 237 -8.34 -28.45 -6.96
C ILE A 237 -7.36 -29.61 -7.15
N SER A 238 -6.05 -29.33 -7.23
CA SER A 238 -5.03 -30.38 -7.41
C SER A 238 -4.97 -31.33 -6.22
N THR A 239 -4.99 -30.80 -4.99
CA THR A 239 -5.00 -31.64 -3.77
C THR A 239 -6.28 -32.46 -3.61
N LEU A 240 -7.43 -31.96 -4.09
CA LEU A 240 -8.71 -32.67 -4.06
C LEU A 240 -8.83 -33.77 -5.12
N LEU A 241 -8.39 -33.51 -6.37
CA LEU A 241 -8.50 -34.47 -7.47
C LEU A 241 -7.39 -35.51 -7.46
N PHE A 242 -6.20 -35.16 -6.99
CA PHE A 242 -5.00 -35.99 -7.06
C PHE A 242 -4.34 -36.18 -5.68
N PRO A 243 -5.09 -36.56 -4.62
CA PRO A 243 -4.57 -36.60 -3.24
C PRO A 243 -3.41 -37.60 -3.07
N LYS A 244 -3.28 -38.57 -3.97
CA LYS A 244 -2.19 -39.58 -3.95
C LYS A 244 -0.80 -38.96 -4.14
N TYR A 245 -0.69 -37.77 -4.74
CA TYR A 245 0.59 -37.11 -5.03
C TYR A 245 1.03 -36.11 -3.96
N TYR A 246 0.25 -35.95 -2.89
CA TYR A 246 0.47 -34.94 -1.86
C TYR A 246 0.60 -35.55 -0.47
N GLU A 247 1.36 -34.88 0.40
CA GLU A 247 1.40 -35.22 1.81
C GLU A 247 0.10 -34.81 2.52
N LYS A 248 -0.20 -35.44 3.67
CA LYS A 248 -1.39 -35.10 4.47
C LYS A 248 -1.42 -33.63 4.88
N SER A 249 -0.26 -33.08 5.25
CA SER A 249 -0.07 -31.66 5.58
C SER A 249 -0.46 -30.73 4.42
N GLU A 250 -0.07 -31.08 3.20
CA GLU A 250 -0.35 -30.32 1.99
C GLU A 250 -1.83 -30.38 1.61
N ILE A 251 -2.47 -31.54 1.78
CA ILE A 251 -3.91 -31.69 1.55
C ILE A 251 -4.71 -30.85 2.55
N GLU A 252 -4.35 -30.86 3.84
CA GLU A 252 -5.02 -30.02 4.84
C GLU A 252 -4.84 -28.53 4.55
N ALA A 253 -3.64 -28.09 4.15
CA ALA A 253 -3.42 -26.71 3.71
C ALA A 253 -4.26 -26.37 2.46
N GLY A 254 -4.31 -27.29 1.49
CA GLY A 254 -5.07 -27.17 0.25
C GLY A 254 -6.57 -26.98 0.45
N LYS A 255 -7.18 -27.54 1.51
CA LYS A 255 -8.62 -27.38 1.79
C LYS A 255 -9.07 -25.94 2.05
N SER A 256 -8.17 -25.09 2.53
CA SER A 256 -8.49 -23.73 2.96
C SER A 256 -7.92 -22.63 2.05
N ILE A 257 -6.90 -22.94 1.26
CA ILE A 257 -6.16 -21.94 0.49
C ILE A 257 -6.97 -21.30 -0.65
N TRP A 258 -8.00 -21.98 -1.17
CA TRP A 258 -8.91 -21.40 -2.18
C TRP A 258 -9.64 -20.14 -1.70
N LEU A 259 -9.88 -20.00 -0.39
CA LEU A 259 -10.51 -18.81 0.20
C LEU A 259 -9.58 -17.59 0.17
N LEU A 260 -8.26 -17.81 0.09
CA LEU A 260 -7.23 -16.78 0.02
C LEU A 260 -6.80 -16.46 -1.41
N GLY A 261 -7.24 -17.29 -2.37
CA GLY A 261 -7.10 -17.08 -3.81
C GLY A 261 -7.93 -15.89 -4.24
#